data_AF-A0A961HTD7-F1
#
_entry.id   AF-A0A961HTD7-F1
#
_cell.length_a   1.000
_cell.length_b   1.000
_cell.length_c   1.000
_cell.angle_alpha   90.00
_cell.angle_beta   90.00
_cell.angle_gamma   90.00
#
_symmetry.space_group_name_H-M   'P 1'
#
loop_
_entity.id
_entity.type
_entity.pdbx_description
1 polymer ?
#
loop_
_entity_poly.entity_id
_entity_poly.type
_entity_poly.pdbx_seq_one_letter_code
_entity_poly.pdbx_strand_id
1 'polypeptide(L)'
;MTAEGPLYVLNFVFSLFVFVILMNWLYYKTGRNILISVIFHLSVNINNEIFATHPDSKFIRTFLLLIDSVYVLIRDRDMFFNKDTYY
;
A
#
# COMPACT_ATOMS: atom_id res chain seq x y z
N MET A 1 -3.59 -26.19 0.98
CA MET A 1 -2.94 -24.96 1.48
C MET A 1 -1.49 -25.30 1.75
N THR A 2 -0.59 -25.06 0.79
CA THR A 2 0.84 -25.07 1.08
C THR A 2 1.07 -23.96 2.09
N ALA A 3 1.48 -24.31 3.31
CA ALA A 3 1.81 -23.33 4.32
C ALA A 3 2.99 -22.51 3.78
N GLU A 4 2.71 -21.35 3.20
CA GLU A 4 3.75 -20.39 2.87
C GLU A 4 4.54 -20.16 4.17
N GLY A 5 5.86 -20.39 4.11
CA GLY A 5 6.69 -20.37 5.31
C GLY A 5 6.62 -19.02 6.06
N PRO A 6 7.09 -18.95 7.31
CA PRO A 6 6.99 -17.74 8.16
C PRO A 6 7.42 -16.44 7.50
N LEU A 7 8.39 -16.50 6.57
CA LEU A 7 8.87 -15.35 5.80
C LEU A 7 7.80 -14.73 4.89
N TYR A 8 6.95 -15.53 4.25
CA TYR A 8 5.88 -15.05 3.39
C TYR A 8 4.77 -14.38 4.21
N VAL A 9 4.45 -14.94 5.39
CA VAL A 9 3.51 -14.33 6.34
C VAL A 9 4.04 -12.98 6.83
N LEU A 10 5.33 -12.91 7.17
CA LEU A 10 5.97 -11.65 7.56
C LEU A 10 5.91 -10.62 6.42
N ASN A 11 6.20 -11.03 5.18
CA ASN A 11 6.07 -10.15 4.01
C ASN A 11 4.64 -9.65 3.84
N PHE A 12 3.63 -10.50 4.03
CA PHE A 12 2.23 -10.09 3.96
C PHE A 12 1.90 -9.01 4.99
N VAL A 13 2.20 -9.25 6.27
CA VAL A 13 1.93 -8.27 7.35
C VAL A 13 2.70 -6.97 7.12
N PHE A 14 3.97 -7.05 6.71
CA PHE A 14 4.76 -5.88 6.37
C PHE A 14 4.15 -5.10 5.20
N SER A 15 3.71 -5.79 4.14
CA SER A 15 3.06 -5.17 2.99
C SER A 15 1.76 -4.45 3.35
N LEU A 16 0.99 -4.96 4.33
CA LEU A 16 -0.21 -4.28 4.83
C LEU A 16 0.13 -2.94 5.46
N PHE A 17 1.17 -2.89 6.31
CA PHE A 17 1.61 -1.66 6.94
C PHE A 17 2.04 -0.61 5.91
N VAL A 18 2.85 -1.02 4.92
CA VAL A 18 3.28 -0.17 3.81
C VAL A 18 2.07 0.32 3.01
N PHE A 19 1.14 -0.57 2.67
CA PHE A 19 -0.04 -0.23 1.88
C PHE A 19 -0.95 0.80 2.58
N VAL A 20 -1.07 0.76 3.91
CA VAL A 20 -1.86 1.73 4.68
C VAL A 20 -1.32 3.17 4.51
N ILE A 21 -0.02 3.36 4.35
CA ILE A 21 0.57 4.69 4.11
C ILE A 21 0.04 5.27 2.80
N LEU A 22 0.08 4.49 1.72
CA LEU A 22 -0.42 4.89 0.40
C LEU A 22 -1.94 5.12 0.39
N MET A 23 -2.70 4.25 1.07
CA MET A 23 -4.16 4.40 1.18
C MET A 23 -4.54 5.70 1.88
N ASN A 24 -3.89 6.02 3.00
CA ASN A 24 -4.14 7.28 3.70
C ASN A 24 -3.73 8.48 2.83
N TRP A 25 -2.57 8.41 2.20
CA TRP A 25 -2.13 9.46 1.30
C TRP A 25 -3.12 9.72 0.18
N LEU A 26 -3.56 8.68 -0.52
CA LEU A 26 -4.49 8.80 -1.62
C LEU A 26 -5.82 9.38 -1.14
N TYR A 27 -6.31 8.93 0.01
CA TYR A 27 -7.51 9.47 0.66
C TYR A 27 -7.38 10.98 0.93
N TYR A 28 -6.31 11.44 1.59
CA TYR A 28 -6.13 12.85 1.91
C TYR A 28 -5.87 13.70 0.66
N LYS A 29 -5.05 13.21 -0.27
CA LYS A 29 -4.69 13.93 -1.50
C LYS A 29 -5.89 14.17 -2.42
N THR A 30 -6.89 13.30 -2.35
CA THR A 30 -8.11 13.36 -3.18
C THR A 30 -9.28 14.05 -2.46
N GLY A 31 -9.00 14.87 -1.45
CA GLY A 31 -10.05 15.59 -0.71
C GLY A 31 -10.92 14.67 0.12
N ARG A 32 -10.33 13.62 0.72
CA ARG A 32 -11.02 12.62 1.56
C ARG A 32 -12.06 11.80 0.80
N ASN A 33 -11.83 11.57 -0.49
CA ASN A 33 -12.71 10.75 -1.32
C ASN A 33 -12.42 9.26 -1.11
N ILE A 34 -13.32 8.59 -0.39
CA ILE A 34 -13.21 7.15 -0.11
C ILE A 34 -13.30 6.29 -1.37
N LEU A 35 -14.06 6.71 -2.39
CA LEU A 35 -14.28 5.92 -3.60
C LEU A 35 -12.97 5.69 -4.36
N ILE A 36 -12.11 6.71 -4.44
CA ILE A 36 -10.81 6.58 -5.13
C ILE A 36 -9.93 5.57 -4.40
N SER A 37 -9.92 5.61 -3.06
CA SER A 37 -9.17 4.64 -2.24
C SER A 37 -9.72 3.22 -2.41
N VAL A 38 -11.04 3.06 -2.45
CA VAL A 38 -11.71 1.77 -2.69
C VAL A 38 -11.38 1.22 -4.08
N ILE A 39 -11.44 2.04 -5.12
CA ILE A 39 -11.11 1.62 -6.49
C ILE A 39 -9.65 1.19 -6.56
N PHE A 40 -8.73 1.96 -5.98
CA PHE A 40 -7.32 1.60 -5.94
C PHE A 40 -7.08 0.27 -5.22
N HIS A 41 -7.70 0.07 -4.04
CA HIS A 41 -7.62 -1.19 -3.30
C HIS A 41 -8.17 -2.37 -4.11
N LEU A 42 -9.31 -2.17 -4.77
CA LEU A 42 -9.92 -3.18 -5.63
C LEU A 42 -9.00 -3.52 -6.81
N SER A 43 -8.36 -2.53 -7.44
CA SER A 43 -7.39 -2.77 -8.51
C SER A 43 -6.25 -3.67 -8.03
N VAL A 44 -5.69 -3.47 -6.83
CA VAL A 44 -4.63 -4.33 -6.30
C VAL A 44 -5.11 -5.78 -6.12
N ASN A 45 -6.33 -5.98 -5.63
CA ASN A 45 -6.94 -7.31 -5.46
C ASN A 45 -7.24 -7.98 -6.80
N ILE A 46 -7.84 -7.26 -7.75
CA ILE A 46 -8.11 -7.79 -9.10
C ILE A 46 -6.80 -8.20 -9.78
N ASN A 47 -5.75 -7.38 -9.67
CA ASN A 47 -4.43 -7.75 -10.19
C ASN A 47 -3.83 -8.99 -9.50
N ASN A 48 -4.10 -9.21 -8.20
CA ASN A 48 -3.69 -10.47 -7.54
C ASN A 48 -4.31 -11.69 -8.21
N GLU A 49 -5.61 -11.63 -8.48
CA GLU A 49 -6.41 -12.72 -9.05
C GLU A 49 -6.10 -12.97 -10.53
N ILE A 50 -6.12 -11.91 -11.36
CA ILE A 50 -5.89 -12.04 -12.82
C ILE A 50 -4.52 -12.64 -13.11
N PHE A 51 -3.50 -12.23 -12.37
CA PHE A 51 -2.13 -12.70 -12.59
C PHE A 51 -1.78 -13.96 -11.79
N ALA A 52 -2.74 -14.55 -11.05
CA ALA A 52 -2.54 -15.73 -10.19
C ALA A 52 -1.19 -15.65 -9.44
N THR A 53 -0.99 -14.54 -8.74
CA THR A 53 0.34 -14.05 -8.35
C THR A 53 1.10 -15.10 -7.52
N HIS A 54 2.22 -15.59 -8.06
CA HIS A 54 3.11 -16.52 -7.34
C HIS A 54 3.59 -15.90 -6.02
N PRO A 55 3.79 -16.69 -4.94
CA PRO A 55 4.24 -16.17 -3.64
C PRO A 55 5.49 -15.28 -3.72
N ASP A 56 6.45 -15.62 -4.59
CA ASP A 56 7.67 -14.82 -4.77
C ASP A 56 7.41 -13.46 -5.43
N SER A 57 6.43 -13.38 -6.33
CA SER A 57 5.99 -12.11 -6.94
C SER A 57 5.37 -11.16 -5.91
N LYS A 58 4.91 -11.67 -4.75
CA LYS A 58 4.43 -10.82 -3.64
C LYS A 58 5.57 -10.03 -2.99
N PHE A 59 6.80 -10.54 -2.97
CA PHE A 59 7.96 -9.79 -2.49
C PHE A 59 8.29 -8.62 -3.41
N ILE A 60 8.31 -8.86 -4.72
CA ILE A 60 8.54 -7.80 -5.73
C ILE A 60 7.49 -6.70 -5.58
N ARG A 61 6.21 -7.09 -5.44
CA ARG A 61 5.12 -6.14 -5.21
C ARG A 61 5.31 -5.34 -3.93
N THR A 62 5.71 -6.00 -2.84
CA THR A 62 5.94 -5.33 -1.55
C THR A 62 7.08 -4.33 -1.65
N PHE A 63 8.13 -4.67 -2.39
CA PHE A 63 9.25 -3.76 -2.66
C PHE A 63 8.82 -2.55 -3.49
N LEU A 64 8.00 -2.74 -4.54
CA LEU A 64 7.45 -1.62 -5.32
C LEU A 64 6.56 -0.71 -4.46
N LEU A 65 5.65 -1.29 -3.66
CA LEU A 65 4.82 -0.54 -2.72
C LEU A 65 5.67 0.24 -1.71
N LEU A 66 6.78 -0.33 -1.26
CA LEU A 66 7.71 0.34 -0.33
C LEU A 66 8.37 1.55 -1.01
N ILE A 67 8.84 1.41 -2.24
CA ILE A 67 9.41 2.51 -3.02
C ILE A 67 8.39 3.64 -3.17
N ASP A 68 7.16 3.32 -3.60
CA ASP A 68 6.10 4.31 -3.78
C ASP A 68 5.75 5.00 -2.46
N SER A 69 5.68 4.23 -1.36
CA SER A 69 5.40 4.77 -0.02
C SER A 69 6.50 5.72 0.44
N VAL A 70 7.77 5.34 0.29
CA VAL A 70 8.93 6.19 0.64
C VAL A 70 8.95 7.45 -0.21
N TYR A 71 8.71 7.32 -1.52
CA TYR A 71 8.63 8.47 -2.43
C TYR A 71 7.55 9.46 -1.98
N VAL A 72 6.35 8.98 -1.66
CA VAL A 72 5.24 9.81 -1.18
C VAL A 72 5.56 10.46 0.17
N LEU A 73 6.16 9.73 1.12
CA LEU A 73 6.57 10.28 2.42
C LEU A 73 7.60 11.41 2.28
N ILE A 74 8.51 11.31 1.31
CA ILE A 74 9.50 12.37 1.02
C ILE A 74 8.83 13.55 0.31
N ARG A 75 8.00 13.28 -0.69
CA ARG A 75 7.41 14.29 -1.56
C ARG A 75 6.35 15.13 -0.85
N ASP A 76 5.46 14.49 -0.11
CA ASP A 76 4.35 15.12 0.61
C ASP A 76 4.59 15.10 2.13
N ARG A 77 5.85 15.22 2.55
CA ARG A 77 6.31 15.20 3.95
C ARG A 77 5.49 16.10 4.89
N ASP A 78 5.07 17.27 4.40
CA ASP A 78 4.29 18.23 5.19
C ASP A 78 2.92 17.64 5.59
N MET A 79 2.30 16.86 4.71
CA MET A 79 1.03 16.18 4.97
C MET A 79 1.15 15.13 6.09
N PHE A 80 2.31 14.49 6.22
CA PHE A 80 2.52 13.40 7.17
C PHE A 80 3.13 13.84 8.51
N PHE A 81 3.99 14.87 8.48
CA PHE A 81 4.83 15.22 9.61
C PHE A 81 4.55 16.61 10.21
N ASN A 82 3.82 17.50 9.51
CA ASN A 82 3.46 18.79 10.10
C ASN A 82 2.19 18.69 10.93
N LYS A 83 2.27 19.14 12.19
CA LYS A 83 1.17 19.14 13.15
C LYS A 83 0.10 20.23 12.91
N ASP A 84 0.36 21.15 11.99
CA ASP A 84 -0.44 22.38 11.84
C ASP A 84 -1.54 22.29 10.77
N THR A 85 -1.75 21.12 10.16
CA THR A 85 -2.79 20.93 9.12
C THR A 85 -4.12 20.47 9.74
N TYR A 86 -4.66 21.27 10.65
CA TYR A 86 -6.05 21.17 11.13
C TYR A 86 -6.82 22.43 10.72
N TYR A 87 -7.29 22.47 9.47
CA TYR A 87 -8.35 23.36 9.01
C TYR A 87 -9.37 22.55 8.22
#